data_AF-A0A9N6Z192-F1
#
_entry.id   AF-A0A9N6Z192-F1
#
_cell.length_a   1.000
_cell.length_b   1.000
_cell.length_c   1.000
_cell.angle_alpha   90.00
_cell.angle_beta   90.00
_cell.angle_gamma   90.00
#
_symmetry.space_group_name_H-M   'P 1'
#
loop_
_entity.id
_entity.type
_entity.pdbx_description
1 polymer ?
#
loop_
_entity_poly.entity_id
_entity_poly.type
_entity_poly.pdbx_seq_one_letter_code
_entity_poly.pdbx_strand_id
1 'polypeptide(L)' 'MKENGLVQHLGNGVYIITDDGEAYLDGRLDTQEWRYIDDDASEVTASSSEDIPGESNGGAT' A
#
# COMPACT_ATOMS: atom_id res chain seq x y z
N MET A 1 -4.32 4.26 -11.08
CA MET A 1 -2.89 3.88 -11.27
C MET A 1 -2.33 4.49 -12.55
N LYS A 2 -2.81 4.12 -13.75
CA LYS A 2 -2.30 4.70 -15.02
C LYS A 2 -2.52 6.21 -15.13
N GLU A 3 -3.71 6.68 -14.74
CA GLU A 3 -4.07 8.11 -14.77
C GLU A 3 -3.29 8.94 -13.75
N ASN A 4 -2.66 8.26 -12.79
CA ASN A 4 -1.97 8.87 -11.67
C ASN A 4 -0.44 8.76 -11.80
N GLY A 5 0.07 8.38 -12.98
CA GLY A 5 1.51 8.26 -13.23
C GLY A 5 2.20 7.03 -12.61
N LEU A 6 1.52 6.22 -11.80
CA LEU A 6 2.12 5.05 -11.11
C LEU A 6 2.48 3.89 -12.05
N VAL A 7 1.84 3.84 -13.23
CA VAL A 7 2.13 2.83 -14.26
C VAL A 7 2.09 3.45 -15.65
N GLN A 8 3.01 3.03 -16.52
CA GLN A 8 3.05 3.41 -17.93
C GLN A 8 2.52 2.26 -18.78
N HIS A 9 1.58 2.55 -19.69
CA HIS A 9 1.09 1.56 -20.65
C HIS A 9 1.98 1.52 -21.87
N LEU A 10 2.38 0.32 -22.28
CA LEU A 10 3.23 0.08 -23.46
C LEU A 10 2.45 -0.48 -24.67
N GLY A 11 1.16 -0.81 -24.49
CA GLY A 11 0.33 -1.43 -25.53
C GLY A 11 0.01 -2.90 -25.22
N ASN A 12 -1.01 -3.46 -25.89
CA ASN A 12 -1.42 -4.87 -25.75
C ASN A 12 -1.70 -5.31 -24.30
N GLY A 13 -2.15 -4.38 -23.44
CA GLY A 13 -2.39 -4.67 -22.03
C GLY A 13 -1.11 -4.83 -21.20
N VAL A 14 0.06 -4.51 -21.76
CA VAL A 14 1.33 -4.48 -21.05
C VAL A 14 1.48 -3.14 -20.32
N TYR A 15 1.82 -3.23 -19.05
CA TYR A 15 2.10 -2.10 -18.17
C TYR A 15 3.46 -2.28 -17.54
N ILE A 16 4.17 -1.17 -17.33
CA ILE A 16 5.39 -1.12 -16.55
C ILE A 16 5.19 -0.16 -15.37
N ILE A 17 5.75 -0.51 -14.22
CA ILE A 17 5.77 0.38 -13.06
C ILE A 17 6.69 1.57 -13.33
N THR A 18 6.33 2.73 -12.80
CA THR A 18 7.16 3.95 -12.85
C THR A 18 7.87 4.15 -11.52
N ASP A 19 8.81 5.10 -11.47
CA ASP A 19 9.50 5.47 -10.22
C ASP A 19 8.51 5.90 -9.11
N ASP A 20 7.46 6.66 -9.47
CA ASP A 20 6.37 7.03 -8.54
C ASP A 20 5.59 5.80 -8.07
N GLY A 21 5.38 4.83 -8.96
CA GLY A 21 4.75 3.56 -8.64
C GLY A 21 5.58 2.74 -7.65
N GLU A 22 6.88 2.66 -7.85
CA GLU A 22 7.81 2.02 -6.92
C GLU A 22 7.81 2.75 -5.57
N ALA A 23 7.88 4.08 -5.57
CA ALA A 23 7.83 4.88 -4.36
C ALA A 23 6.51 4.70 -3.59
N TYR A 24 5.37 4.58 -4.26
CA TYR A 24 4.09 4.28 -3.61
C TYR A 24 4.08 2.91 -2.94
N LEU A 25 4.59 1.88 -3.62
CA LEU A 25 4.67 0.53 -3.07
C LEU A 25 5.66 0.42 -1.91
N ASP A 26 6.74 1.20 -1.95
CA ASP A 26 7.74 1.30 -0.87
C ASP A 26 7.28 2.21 0.28
N GLY A 27 6.11 2.85 0.18
CA GLY A 27 5.61 3.78 1.19
C GLY A 27 6.31 5.15 1.21
N ARG A 28 7.10 5.46 0.18
CA ARG A 28 7.83 6.73 0.00
C ARG A 28 7.04 7.81 -0.75
N LEU A 29 5.84 7.50 -1.24
CA LEU A 29 4.95 8.46 -1.91
C LEU A 29 3.55 8.41 -1.31
N ASP A 30 3.11 9.54 -0.74
CA ASP A 30 1.71 9.73 -0.33
C ASP A 30 0.85 10.10 -1.55
N THR A 31 0.01 9.18 -2.01
CA THR A 31 -0.89 9.41 -3.15
C THR A 31 -2.19 10.14 -2.79
N GLN A 32 -2.45 10.42 -1.51
CA GLN A 32 -3.55 11.31 -1.12
C GLN A 32 -3.15 12.77 -1.38
N GLU A 33 -1.94 13.15 -0.98
CA GLU A 33 -1.40 14.52 -1.09
C GLU A 33 -0.41 14.70 -2.26
N TRP A 34 -0.08 13.64 -2.99
CA TRP A 34 0.90 13.62 -4.10
C TRP A 34 2.27 14.18 -3.74
N ARG A 35 2.80 13.74 -2.59
CA ARG A 35 4.08 14.21 -2.04
C ARG A 35 4.96 13.05 -1.63
N TYR A 36 6.24 13.15 -1.97
CA TYR A 36 7.26 12.23 -1.47
C TYR A 36 7.43 12.38 0.04
N ILE A 37 7.48 11.25 0.71
CA ILE A 37 7.77 11.13 2.13
C ILE A 37 9.29 10.97 2.21
N ASP A 38 9.96 11.98 2.77
CA ASP A 38 11.40 11.93 3.03
C ASP A 38 11.64 10.99 4.23
N ASP A 39 12.50 10.00 4.06
CA ASP A 39 12.70 8.85 4.98
C ASP A 39 13.44 9.24 6.28
N ASP A 40 13.66 10.53 6.54
CA ASP A 40 14.21 11.02 7.81
C ASP A 40 13.24 10.88 9.00
N ALA A 41 12.02 10.40 8.78
CA ALA A 41 11.02 10.22 9.83
C ALA A 41 10.44 8.79 9.87
N SER A 42 11.07 7.98 10.72
CA SER A 42 10.48 6.88 11.50
C SER A 42 9.80 5.75 10.72
N GLU A 43 10.42 4.57 10.81
CA GLU A 43 9.81 3.25 10.63
C GLU A 43 8.28 3.25 10.83
N VAL A 44 7.55 2.96 9.76
CA VAL A 44 6.10 2.78 9.81
C VAL A 44 5.84 1.42 10.44
N THR A 45 5.73 1.36 11.77
CA THR A 45 5.27 0.16 12.44
C THR A 45 3.83 -0.09 12.00
N ALA A 46 3.61 -1.16 11.23
CA ALA A 46 2.27 -1.63 10.94
C ALA A 46 1.59 -1.96 12.28
N SER A 47 0.70 -1.08 12.76
CA SER A 47 -0.28 -1.48 13.78
C SER A 47 -1.12 -2.57 13.15
N SER A 48 -0.76 -3.82 13.40
CA SER A 48 -1.63 -4.96 13.15
C SER A 48 -2.90 -4.66 13.93
N SER A 49 -4.00 -4.47 13.19
CA SER A 49 -5.33 -4.24 13.76
C SER A 49 -5.55 -5.24 14.89
N GLU A 50 -5.97 -4.69 16.02
CA GLU A 50 -6.16 -5.38 17.28
C GLU A 50 -6.79 -6.77 17.11
N ASP A 51 -6.20 -7.72 17.83
CA ASP A 51 -6.74 -9.03 18.18
C ASP A 51 -8.27 -8.96 18.30
N ILE A 52 -8.98 -9.58 17.34
CA ILE A 52 -10.40 -9.86 17.51
C ILE A 52 -10.43 -11.17 18.31
N PRO A 53 -10.74 -11.17 19.62
CA PRO A 53 -10.91 -12.44 20.32
C PRO A 53 -12.14 -13.11 19.71
N GLY A 54 -11.91 -14.13 18.89
CA GLY A 54 -12.94 -15.03 18.44
C GLY A 54 -13.47 -15.78 19.65
N GLU A 55 -14.63 -15.37 20.17
CA GLU A 55 -15.40 -16.20 21.10
C GLU A 55 -15.92 -17.44 20.35
N SER A 56 -15.11 -18.49 20.37
CA SER A 56 -15.51 -19.83 19.94
C SER A 56 -16.38 -20.46 21.03
N ASN A 57 -17.70 -20.32 20.90
CA ASN A 57 -18.64 -21.06 21.73
C ASN A 57 -18.92 -22.43 21.11
N GLY A 58 -17.95 -23.34 21.24
CA GLY A 58 -18.14 -24.77 21.03
C GLY A 58 -19.00 -25.40 22.13
N GLY A 59 -20.31 -25.12 22.09
CA GLY A 59 -21.30 -25.78 22.93
C GLY A 59 -21.80 -27.05 22.27
N ALA A 60 -21.23 -28.20 22.63
CA ALA A 60 -21.86 -29.50 22.41
C ALA A 60 -22.90 -29.74 23.52
N THR A 61 -24.18 -29.84 23.16
CA THR A 61 -25.22 -30.51 23.95
C THR A 61 -26.20 -31.21 23.03
#